data_AF-A0A0W1I4W9-F1
#
_entry.id   AF-A0A0W1I4W9-F1
#
_cell.length_a   1.000
_cell.length_b   1.000
_cell.length_c   1.000
_cell.angle_alpha   90.00
_cell.angle_beta   90.00
_cell.angle_gamma   90.00
#
_symmetry.space_group_name_H-M   'P 1'
#
loop_
_entity.id
_entity.type
_entity.pdbx_description
1 polymer ?
#
loop_
_entity_poly.entity_id
_entity_poly.type
_entity_poly.pdbx_seq_one_letter_code
_entity_poly.pdbx_strand_id
1 'polypeptide(L)'
;MRGIIVVALSLAANGTQAMQPPGDAQIKADLSRGEELETRIAGDLNSDGVDDIAYIVRGDDKRTLRVRLAGKGKIDFGHAPLGMLDLDAYPLGAAEMSVAKGVLVVKDLTGGTTATTATYRFRLDPEAGRMKLIGLDATMYSRTFAHDGSELSWNLLTGDVITSTLKLSGSGENASYQKTGLKRFRRPIRVYWMEDAPSGEDAFDAAAK
;
A
#
# COMPACT_ATOMS: atom_id res chain seq x y z
N MET A 1 6.99 60.39 -38.37
CA MET A 1 6.92 58.94 -38.13
C MET A 1 7.79 58.62 -36.92
N ARG A 2 7.19 58.24 -35.79
CA ARG A 2 7.92 57.85 -34.57
C ARG A 2 7.79 56.34 -34.42
N GLY A 3 8.89 55.62 -34.63
CA GLY A 3 8.94 54.17 -34.48
C GLY A 3 9.05 53.79 -33.00
N ILE A 4 8.15 52.93 -32.55
CA ILE A 4 8.17 52.34 -31.20
C ILE A 4 9.03 51.08 -31.27
N ILE A 5 10.11 51.04 -30.49
CA ILE A 5 10.91 49.83 -30.27
C ILE A 5 10.19 49.01 -29.20
N VAL A 6 9.71 47.82 -29.55
CA VAL A 6 9.20 46.83 -28.59
C VAL A 6 10.37 45.95 -28.17
N VAL A 7 10.81 46.09 -26.92
CA VAL A 7 11.74 45.16 -26.29
C VAL A 7 10.93 43.97 -25.80
N ALA A 8 11.08 42.81 -26.44
CA ALA A 8 10.52 41.57 -25.96
C ALA A 8 11.37 41.06 -24.77
N LEU A 9 10.85 41.20 -23.55
CA LEU A 9 11.37 40.48 -22.39
C LEU A 9 10.96 39.01 -22.52
N SER A 10 11.90 38.14 -22.86
CA SER A 10 11.76 36.70 -22.69
C SER A 10 11.86 36.36 -21.19
N LEU A 11 10.71 36.06 -20.57
CA LEU A 11 10.71 35.36 -19.28
C LEU A 11 11.23 33.94 -19.53
N ALA A 12 12.48 33.67 -19.13
CA ALA A 12 12.95 32.31 -18.95
C ALA A 12 12.16 31.71 -17.79
N ALA A 13 11.19 30.84 -18.12
CA ALA A 13 10.57 29.97 -17.14
C ALA A 13 11.65 28.98 -16.66
N ASN A 14 12.23 29.24 -15.49
CA ASN A 14 12.97 28.24 -14.74
C ASN A 14 11.96 27.19 -14.27
N GLY A 15 11.62 26.25 -15.16
CA GLY A 15 10.94 25.04 -14.75
C GLY A 15 11.86 24.33 -13.75
N THR A 16 11.46 24.28 -12.48
CA THR A 16 11.92 23.26 -11.56
C THR A 16 11.73 21.94 -12.28
N GLN A 17 12.82 21.33 -12.76
CA GLN A 17 12.77 19.94 -13.20
C GLN A 17 12.22 19.17 -12.01
N ALA A 18 11.01 18.61 -12.16
CA ALA A 18 10.49 17.65 -11.22
C ALA A 18 11.55 16.57 -11.09
N MET A 19 12.17 16.54 -9.92
CA MET A 19 13.30 15.68 -9.65
C MET A 19 12.81 14.25 -9.74
N GLN A 20 13.37 13.48 -10.68
CA GLN A 20 12.81 12.19 -11.00
C GLN A 20 13.02 11.23 -9.81
N PRO A 21 11.98 10.48 -9.39
CA PRO A 21 12.14 9.43 -8.41
C PRO A 21 13.13 8.38 -8.95
N PRO A 22 13.89 7.71 -8.06
CA PRO A 22 14.91 6.76 -8.48
C PRO A 22 14.33 5.67 -9.38
N GLY A 23 15.05 5.37 -10.45
CA GLY A 23 14.69 4.30 -11.37
C GLY A 23 15.01 2.92 -10.80
N ASP A 24 14.49 1.89 -11.46
CA ASP A 24 14.65 0.48 -11.10
C ASP A 24 16.11 0.07 -10.88
N ALA A 25 17.03 0.58 -11.70
CA ALA A 25 18.46 0.28 -11.59
C ALA A 25 19.06 0.72 -10.25
N GLN A 26 18.62 1.87 -9.73
CA GLN A 26 19.10 2.40 -8.46
C GLN A 26 18.54 1.60 -7.27
N ILE A 27 17.27 1.19 -7.36
CA ILE A 27 16.67 0.30 -6.35
C ILE A 27 17.37 -1.05 -6.35
N LYS A 28 17.59 -1.65 -7.53
CA LYS A 28 18.27 -2.94 -7.70
C LYS A 28 19.69 -2.97 -7.14
N ALA A 29 20.39 -1.84 -7.17
CA ALA A 29 21.74 -1.74 -6.61
C ALA A 29 21.77 -1.83 -5.06
N ASP A 30 20.66 -1.54 -4.38
CA ASP A 30 20.52 -1.62 -2.91
C ASP A 30 19.95 -2.97 -2.44
N LEU A 31 19.48 -3.82 -3.36
CA LEU A 31 18.88 -5.09 -3.01
C LEU A 31 19.92 -6.06 -2.45
N SER A 32 19.51 -6.84 -1.44
CA SER A 32 20.35 -7.92 -0.95
C SER A 32 20.52 -8.99 -2.01
N ARG A 33 21.61 -9.77 -1.92
CA ARG A 33 21.83 -10.88 -2.86
C ARG A 33 20.64 -11.85 -2.81
N GLY A 34 20.03 -12.10 -3.97
CA GLY A 34 18.85 -12.98 -4.11
C GLY A 34 17.51 -12.26 -3.99
N GLU A 35 17.49 -10.95 -3.71
CA GLU A 35 16.27 -10.15 -3.78
C GLU A 35 16.04 -9.63 -5.20
N GLU A 36 14.78 -9.62 -5.61
CA GLU A 36 14.30 -9.05 -6.86
C GLU A 36 13.23 -8.00 -6.58
N LEU A 37 13.22 -6.94 -7.39
CA LEU A 37 12.16 -5.93 -7.35
C LEU A 37 10.89 -6.49 -8.01
N GLU A 38 9.80 -6.61 -7.26
CA GLU A 38 8.50 -7.03 -7.78
C GLU A 38 7.75 -5.87 -8.41
N THR A 39 7.59 -4.78 -7.67
CA THR A 39 6.85 -3.60 -8.11
C THR A 39 7.29 -2.36 -7.32
N ARG A 40 7.06 -1.17 -7.88
CA ARG A 40 7.31 0.11 -7.22
C ARG A 40 6.28 1.15 -7.61
N ILE A 41 6.11 2.12 -6.74
CA ILE A 41 5.33 3.33 -6.99
C ILE A 41 6.10 4.53 -6.45
N ALA A 42 6.07 5.63 -7.22
CA ALA A 42 6.54 6.92 -6.77
C ALA A 42 5.35 7.82 -6.45
N GLY A 43 5.48 8.65 -5.44
CA GLY A 43 4.47 9.64 -5.10
C GLY A 43 4.79 10.33 -3.78
N ASP A 44 4.29 11.56 -3.65
CA ASP A 44 4.46 12.39 -2.46
C ASP A 44 3.67 11.84 -1.25
N LEU A 45 4.38 11.27 -0.27
CA LEU A 45 3.83 10.67 0.95
C LEU A 45 3.86 11.62 2.15
N ASN A 46 4.77 12.60 2.15
CA ASN A 46 4.95 13.57 3.24
C ASN A 46 4.36 14.96 2.91
N SER A 47 3.80 15.15 1.72
CA SER A 47 3.25 16.40 1.19
C SER A 47 4.28 17.53 1.03
N ASP A 48 5.54 17.20 0.76
CA ASP A 48 6.62 18.18 0.55
C ASP A 48 6.80 18.58 -0.93
N GLY A 49 6.02 17.99 -1.84
CA GLY A 49 6.08 18.24 -3.27
C GLY A 49 7.18 17.47 -4.01
N VAL A 50 7.87 16.54 -3.34
CA VAL A 50 8.85 15.62 -3.92
C VAL A 50 8.30 14.21 -3.88
N ASP A 51 8.46 13.46 -4.97
CA ASP A 51 8.04 12.06 -5.01
C ASP A 51 8.94 11.19 -4.12
N ASP A 52 8.31 10.52 -3.17
CA ASP A 52 8.90 9.44 -2.38
C ASP A 52 8.79 8.10 -3.14
N ILE A 53 9.36 7.03 -2.57
CA ILE A 53 9.25 5.69 -3.17
C ILE A 53 8.69 4.67 -2.17
N ALA A 54 7.76 3.85 -2.66
CA ALA A 54 7.39 2.58 -2.06
C ALA A 54 7.63 1.45 -3.05
N TYR A 55 8.23 0.36 -2.60
CA TYR A 55 8.58 -0.76 -3.46
C TYR A 55 8.49 -2.08 -2.71
N ILE A 56 8.14 -3.14 -3.45
CA ILE A 56 8.06 -4.49 -2.93
C ILE A 56 9.21 -5.29 -3.52
N VAL A 57 9.94 -5.96 -2.63
CA VAL A 57 11.02 -6.87 -3.01
C VAL A 57 10.67 -8.29 -2.60
N ARG A 58 11.13 -9.24 -3.40
CA ARG A 58 10.93 -10.67 -3.19
C ARG A 58 12.29 -11.34 -3.15
N GLY A 59 12.56 -12.07 -2.07
CA GLY A 59 13.61 -13.07 -2.00
C GLY A 59 13.02 -14.48 -2.05
N ASP A 60 13.85 -15.48 -1.77
CA ASP A 60 13.45 -16.90 -1.86
C ASP A 60 12.21 -17.24 -1.00
N ASP A 61 12.25 -16.84 0.28
CA ASP A 61 11.18 -17.13 1.27
C ASP A 61 10.71 -15.86 2.00
N LYS A 62 10.92 -14.68 1.40
CA LYS A 62 10.56 -13.40 2.00
C LYS A 62 10.02 -12.45 0.95
N ARG A 63 9.04 -11.65 1.34
CA ARG A 63 8.52 -10.56 0.53
C ARG A 63 8.29 -9.36 1.44
N THR A 64 8.87 -8.21 1.08
CA THR A 64 8.80 -7.01 1.93
C THR A 64 8.40 -5.79 1.13
N LEU A 65 7.41 -5.08 1.64
CA LEU A 65 7.13 -3.70 1.26
C LEU A 65 8.09 -2.79 2.01
N ARG A 66 8.74 -1.88 1.29
CA ARG A 66 9.70 -0.89 1.83
C ARG A 66 9.28 0.50 1.39
N VAL A 67 9.32 1.46 2.31
CA VAL A 67 9.04 2.87 2.04
C VAL A 67 10.26 3.72 2.38
N ARG A 68 10.64 4.61 1.47
CA ARG A 68 11.74 5.58 1.67
C ARG A 68 11.28 6.95 1.20
N LEU A 69 11.52 7.95 2.04
CA LEU A 69 11.27 9.34 1.67
C LEU A 69 12.44 9.89 0.85
N ALA A 70 12.14 10.81 -0.05
CA ALA A 70 13.15 11.60 -0.72
C ALA A 70 13.66 12.73 0.20
N GLY A 71 14.97 12.97 0.20
CA GLY A 71 15.59 14.10 0.89
C GLY A 71 16.39 14.97 -0.09
N LYS A 72 16.06 16.27 -0.19
CA LYS A 72 16.78 17.31 -0.97
C LYS A 72 17.17 16.98 -2.42
N GLY A 73 16.67 15.91 -3.03
CA GLY A 73 17.48 15.37 -4.12
C GLY A 73 17.34 13.90 -4.40
N LYS A 74 17.37 13.16 -3.31
CA LYS A 74 18.00 11.86 -3.28
C LYS A 74 17.19 10.99 -2.33
N ILE A 75 16.96 9.76 -2.75
CA ILE A 75 16.52 8.73 -1.83
C ILE A 75 17.76 8.16 -1.19
N ASP A 76 17.83 8.26 0.14
CA ASP A 76 18.92 7.70 0.90
C ASP A 76 18.67 6.21 1.12
N PHE A 77 19.34 5.39 0.31
CA PHE A 77 19.32 3.94 0.44
C PHE A 77 20.27 3.45 1.56
N GLY A 78 21.19 4.30 2.04
CA GLY A 78 22.16 3.97 3.09
C GLY A 78 21.58 3.94 4.52
N HIS A 79 20.34 4.41 4.70
CA HIS A 79 19.61 4.31 5.97
C HIS A 79 18.52 3.23 5.93
N ALA A 80 18.00 2.82 7.09
CA ALA A 80 16.87 1.89 7.13
C ALA A 80 15.62 2.52 6.48
N PRO A 81 14.77 1.74 5.79
CA PRO A 81 13.47 2.23 5.32
C PRO A 81 12.64 2.81 6.47
N LEU A 82 11.84 3.84 6.18
CA LEU A 82 10.97 4.52 7.16
C LEU A 82 9.71 3.71 7.50
N GLY A 83 9.41 2.73 6.66
CA GLY A 83 8.41 1.72 6.92
C GLY A 83 8.80 0.45 6.20
N MET A 84 8.63 -0.68 6.88
CA MET A 84 8.79 -2.01 6.31
C MET A 84 7.62 -2.87 6.76
N LEU A 85 7.01 -3.59 5.83
CA LEU A 85 5.98 -4.57 6.12
C LEU A 85 6.39 -5.90 5.51
N ASP A 86 6.43 -6.94 6.32
CA ASP A 86 6.53 -8.33 5.85
C ASP A 86 5.19 -8.71 5.21
N LEU A 87 5.25 -9.10 3.94
CA LEU A 87 4.13 -9.64 3.18
C LEU A 87 4.29 -11.16 3.08
N ASP A 88 3.21 -11.86 2.73
CA ASP A 88 3.28 -13.28 2.42
C ASP A 88 4.28 -13.52 1.28
N ALA A 89 5.18 -14.47 1.47
CA ALA A 89 6.24 -14.80 0.51
C ALA A 89 5.71 -15.40 -0.80
N TYR A 90 4.49 -15.96 -0.79
CA TYR A 90 3.92 -16.70 -1.91
C TYR A 90 2.56 -16.12 -2.32
N PRO A 91 2.54 -14.90 -2.90
CA PRO A 91 1.30 -14.28 -3.34
C PRO A 91 0.72 -15.00 -4.57
N LEU A 92 -0.60 -14.91 -4.75
CA LEU A 92 -1.32 -15.43 -5.92
C LEU A 92 -1.29 -14.47 -7.13
N GLY A 93 -0.58 -13.35 -7.00
CA GLY A 93 -0.36 -12.35 -8.05
C GLY A 93 0.56 -11.23 -7.54
N ALA A 94 1.05 -10.38 -8.43
CA ALA A 94 1.80 -9.19 -8.00
C ALA A 94 0.89 -8.24 -7.22
N ALA A 95 1.44 -7.56 -6.21
CA ALA A 95 0.69 -6.55 -5.49
C ALA A 95 0.41 -5.32 -6.37
N GLU A 96 -0.75 -4.71 -6.16
CA GLU A 96 -1.10 -3.42 -6.74
C GLU A 96 -0.78 -2.31 -5.72
N MET A 97 -0.14 -1.23 -6.16
CA MET A 97 0.14 -0.07 -5.32
C MET A 97 -0.32 1.23 -5.97
N SER A 98 -0.77 2.17 -5.14
CA SER A 98 -1.08 3.53 -5.57
C SER A 98 -0.80 4.52 -4.44
N VAL A 99 -0.54 5.78 -4.81
CA VAL A 99 -0.41 6.89 -3.86
C VAL A 99 -1.45 7.94 -4.20
N ALA A 100 -2.23 8.35 -3.20
CA ALA A 100 -3.20 9.43 -3.34
C ALA A 100 -3.29 10.24 -2.06
N LYS A 101 -3.08 11.56 -2.15
CA LYS A 101 -3.21 12.51 -1.03
C LYS A 101 -2.38 12.07 0.20
N GLY A 102 -1.10 11.72 -0.01
CA GLY A 102 -0.19 11.26 1.04
C GLY A 102 -0.57 9.91 1.67
N VAL A 103 -1.40 9.10 1.00
CA VAL A 103 -1.77 7.75 1.43
C VAL A 103 -1.21 6.75 0.45
N LEU A 104 -0.36 5.84 0.94
CA LEU A 104 0.05 4.65 0.22
C LEU A 104 -1.03 3.58 0.39
N VAL A 105 -1.58 3.13 -0.74
CA VAL A 105 -2.53 2.02 -0.79
C VAL A 105 -1.82 0.81 -1.40
N VAL A 106 -1.86 -0.32 -0.70
CA VAL A 106 -1.27 -1.59 -1.14
C VAL A 106 -2.35 -2.66 -1.13
N LYS A 107 -2.61 -3.27 -2.28
CA LYS A 107 -3.53 -4.39 -2.42
C LYS A 107 -2.75 -5.65 -2.75
N ASP A 108 -2.91 -6.66 -1.90
CA ASP A 108 -2.18 -7.92 -1.96
C ASP A 108 -3.14 -9.10 -1.98
N LEU A 109 -2.79 -10.17 -2.70
CA LEU A 109 -3.60 -11.37 -2.84
C LEU A 109 -2.76 -12.60 -2.51
N THR A 110 -3.16 -13.34 -1.48
CA THR A 110 -2.40 -14.47 -0.93
C THR A 110 -3.29 -15.69 -0.72
N GLY A 111 -2.69 -16.80 -0.28
CA GLY A 111 -3.36 -18.06 0.01
C GLY A 111 -3.28 -19.08 -1.15
N GLY A 112 -4.27 -19.95 -1.26
CA GLY A 112 -4.27 -21.07 -2.19
C GLY A 112 -5.67 -21.34 -2.74
N THR A 113 -6.32 -22.41 -2.26
CA THR A 113 -7.74 -22.68 -2.55
C THR A 113 -8.63 -21.68 -1.84
N THR A 114 -8.33 -21.38 -0.59
CA THR A 114 -8.85 -20.22 0.14
C THR A 114 -7.88 -19.07 -0.08
N ALA A 115 -8.38 -17.96 -0.63
CA ALA A 115 -7.57 -16.80 -0.92
C ALA A 115 -8.02 -15.61 -0.08
N THR A 116 -7.05 -14.75 0.23
CA THR A 116 -7.28 -13.53 0.99
C THR A 116 -6.79 -12.35 0.16
N THR A 117 -7.71 -11.44 -0.17
CA THR A 117 -7.34 -10.11 -0.69
C THR A 117 -7.24 -9.15 0.48
N ALA A 118 -6.10 -8.49 0.67
CA ALA A 118 -5.93 -7.45 1.68
C ALA A 118 -5.67 -6.11 0.98
N THR A 119 -6.29 -5.04 1.46
CA THR A 119 -6.01 -3.66 1.03
C THR A 119 -5.61 -2.81 2.23
N TYR A 120 -4.32 -2.53 2.31
CA TYR A 120 -3.72 -1.69 3.33
C TYR A 120 -3.72 -0.23 2.90
N ARG A 121 -3.93 0.67 3.86
CA ARG A 121 -3.79 2.12 3.66
C ARG A 121 -2.86 2.66 4.73
N PHE A 122 -1.72 3.20 4.30
CA PHE A 122 -0.71 3.76 5.17
C PHE A 122 -0.56 5.26 4.95
N ARG A 123 -0.27 6.00 6.03
CA ARG A 123 0.06 7.42 5.98
C ARG A 123 1.28 7.69 6.86
N LEU A 124 2.15 8.58 6.43
CA LEU A 124 3.27 9.03 7.25
C LEU A 124 2.75 9.82 8.46
N ASP A 125 3.26 9.47 9.63
CA ASP A 125 3.21 10.32 10.81
C ASP A 125 4.49 11.17 10.85
N PRO A 126 4.42 12.49 10.64
CA PRO A 126 5.60 13.35 10.55
C PRO A 126 6.29 13.55 11.91
N GLU A 127 5.58 13.40 13.02
CA GLU A 127 6.15 13.55 14.36
C GLU A 127 6.95 12.29 14.73
N ALA A 128 6.41 11.12 14.41
CA ALA A 128 7.09 9.84 14.65
C ALA A 128 8.09 9.47 13.56
N GLY A 129 8.02 10.09 12.38
CA GLY A 129 8.82 9.72 11.21
C GLY A 129 8.56 8.30 10.72
N ARG A 130 7.34 7.79 10.88
CA ARG A 130 6.98 6.38 10.63
C ARG A 130 5.67 6.26 9.86
N MET A 131 5.56 5.20 9.06
CA MET A 131 4.31 4.89 8.36
C MET A 131 3.32 4.25 9.33
N LYS A 132 2.10 4.79 9.38
CA LYS A 132 1.00 4.30 10.21
C LYS A 132 -0.09 3.68 9.35
N LEU A 133 -0.60 2.52 9.75
CA LEU A 133 -1.79 1.91 9.16
C LEU A 133 -3.03 2.72 9.57
N ILE A 134 -3.78 3.21 8.59
CA ILE A 134 -4.99 4.02 8.79
C ILE A 134 -6.26 3.29 8.35
N GLY A 135 -6.13 2.23 7.55
CA GLY A 135 -7.26 1.38 7.17
C GLY A 135 -6.79 0.05 6.61
N LEU A 136 -7.57 -0.99 6.86
CA LEU A 136 -7.34 -2.35 6.37
C LEU A 136 -8.67 -2.98 5.97
N ASP A 137 -8.78 -3.33 4.69
CA ASP A 137 -9.86 -4.18 4.21
C ASP A 137 -9.30 -5.58 3.93
N ALA A 138 -10.03 -6.62 4.29
CA ALA A 138 -9.66 -8.00 4.01
C ALA A 138 -10.87 -8.80 3.53
N THR A 139 -10.69 -9.59 2.48
CA THR A 139 -11.71 -10.50 1.93
C THR A 139 -11.12 -11.88 1.79
N MET A 140 -11.60 -12.82 2.59
CA MET A 140 -11.26 -14.24 2.53
C MET A 140 -12.37 -15.00 1.79
N TYR A 141 -12.03 -15.78 0.78
CA TYR A 141 -13.00 -16.52 -0.04
C TYR A 141 -12.40 -17.81 -0.62
N SER A 142 -13.26 -18.80 -0.88
CA SER A 142 -12.87 -19.99 -1.64
C SER A 142 -12.83 -19.66 -3.13
N ARG A 143 -11.67 -19.81 -3.79
CA ARG A 143 -11.51 -19.64 -5.24
C ARG A 143 -12.25 -20.70 -6.05
N THR A 144 -12.56 -21.84 -5.44
CA THR A 144 -13.33 -22.94 -6.02
C THR A 144 -14.78 -23.00 -5.53
N PHE A 145 -15.23 -21.99 -4.78
CA PHE A 145 -16.58 -21.97 -4.17
C PHE A 145 -16.91 -23.22 -3.34
N ALA A 146 -15.94 -23.76 -2.58
CA ALA A 146 -16.13 -24.94 -1.75
C ALA A 146 -16.75 -24.63 -0.38
N HIS A 147 -16.67 -23.38 0.08
CA HIS A 147 -17.16 -22.94 1.38
C HIS A 147 -17.46 -21.44 1.40
N ASP A 148 -18.13 -20.97 2.47
CA ASP A 148 -18.38 -19.55 2.72
C ASP A 148 -17.07 -18.75 2.90
N GLY A 149 -17.14 -17.45 2.67
CA GLY A 149 -16.06 -16.50 2.92
C GLY A 149 -16.40 -15.47 4.00
N SER A 150 -15.49 -14.53 4.22
CA SER A 150 -15.66 -13.42 5.15
C SER A 150 -15.07 -12.13 4.58
N GLU A 151 -15.69 -11.00 4.90
CA GLU A 151 -15.18 -9.67 4.60
C GLU A 151 -15.04 -8.85 5.88
N LEU A 152 -13.99 -8.04 5.91
CA LEU A 152 -13.63 -7.09 6.95
C LEU A 152 -13.31 -5.75 6.28
N SER A 153 -13.79 -4.67 6.88
CA SER A 153 -13.31 -3.32 6.67
C SER A 153 -13.05 -2.66 8.01
N TRP A 154 -11.82 -2.24 8.24
CA TRP A 154 -11.37 -1.65 9.49
C TRP A 154 -10.80 -0.26 9.23
N ASN A 155 -11.47 0.76 9.78
CA ASN A 155 -10.95 2.12 9.84
C ASN A 155 -10.21 2.33 11.16
N LEU A 156 -8.89 2.40 11.11
CA LEU A 156 -8.06 2.54 12.31
C LEU A 156 -8.05 3.98 12.86
N LEU A 157 -8.47 4.96 12.07
CA LEU A 157 -8.58 6.35 12.53
C LEU A 157 -9.81 6.57 13.42
N THR A 158 -10.92 5.88 13.14
CA THR A 158 -12.16 6.00 13.91
C THR A 158 -12.41 4.81 14.83
N GLY A 159 -11.71 3.70 14.61
CA GLY A 159 -11.95 2.42 15.27
C GLY A 159 -13.16 1.68 14.70
N ASP A 160 -13.83 2.19 13.67
CA ASP A 160 -15.00 1.53 13.10
C ASP A 160 -14.58 0.24 12.38
N VAL A 161 -15.30 -0.84 12.67
CA VAL A 161 -15.12 -2.15 12.07
C VAL A 161 -16.44 -2.61 11.47
N ILE A 162 -16.39 -3.07 10.23
CA ILE A 162 -17.50 -3.68 9.52
C ILE A 162 -17.08 -5.08 9.11
N THR A 163 -17.87 -6.07 9.48
CA THR A 163 -17.65 -7.46 9.05
C THR A 163 -18.90 -8.03 8.40
N SER A 164 -18.74 -9.02 7.53
CA SER A 164 -19.86 -9.76 6.94
C SER A 164 -19.43 -11.13 6.46
N THR A 165 -20.38 -12.04 6.37
CA THR A 165 -20.18 -13.36 5.76
C THR A 165 -20.46 -13.30 4.27
N LEU A 166 -19.57 -13.89 3.48
CA LEU A 166 -19.82 -14.17 2.07
C LEU A 166 -20.45 -15.57 1.99
N LYS A 167 -21.78 -15.65 2.05
CA LYS A 167 -22.49 -16.91 2.03
C LYS A 167 -22.46 -17.49 0.63
N LEU A 168 -21.96 -18.72 0.50
CA LEU A 168 -22.00 -19.44 -0.76
C LEU A 168 -23.46 -19.71 -1.16
N SER A 169 -23.78 -19.39 -2.40
CA SER A 169 -25.07 -19.62 -3.03
C SER A 169 -24.87 -20.27 -4.39
N GLY A 170 -25.75 -21.20 -4.75
CA GLY A 170 -25.62 -21.99 -5.96
C GLY A 170 -24.51 -23.06 -5.86
N SER A 171 -24.19 -23.67 -7.00
CA SER A 171 -23.19 -24.74 -7.11
C SER A 171 -22.62 -24.81 -8.52
N GLY A 172 -21.40 -25.34 -8.67
CA GLY A 172 -20.74 -25.48 -9.97
C GLY A 172 -20.54 -24.12 -10.65
N GLU A 173 -20.94 -24.02 -11.92
CA GLU A 173 -20.78 -22.79 -12.72
C GLU A 173 -21.66 -21.63 -12.24
N ASN A 174 -22.72 -21.91 -11.48
CA ASN A 174 -23.63 -20.90 -10.91
C ASN A 174 -23.26 -20.50 -9.47
N ALA A 175 -22.12 -20.98 -8.98
CA ALA A 175 -21.67 -20.65 -7.63
C ALA A 175 -21.32 -19.16 -7.51
N SER A 176 -21.81 -18.52 -6.46
CA SER A 176 -21.60 -17.11 -6.17
C SER A 176 -21.62 -16.85 -4.68
N TYR A 177 -21.18 -15.66 -4.27
CA TYR A 177 -21.30 -15.23 -2.88
C TYR A 177 -22.41 -14.19 -2.72
N GLN A 178 -23.23 -14.38 -1.70
CA GLN A 178 -24.18 -13.40 -1.21
C GLN A 178 -23.68 -12.84 0.12
N LYS A 179 -23.52 -11.52 0.19
CA LYS A 179 -23.10 -10.83 1.41
C LYS A 179 -24.23 -10.85 2.43
N THR A 180 -23.98 -11.43 3.59
CA THR A 180 -24.95 -11.58 4.68
C THR A 180 -24.29 -11.29 6.04
N GLY A 181 -25.09 -11.25 7.11
CA GLY A 181 -24.55 -11.16 8.47
C GLY A 181 -23.71 -9.90 8.75
N LEU A 182 -24.06 -8.77 8.14
CA LEU A 182 -23.37 -7.49 8.35
C LEU A 182 -23.38 -7.13 9.83
N LYS A 183 -22.19 -6.97 10.42
CA LYS A 183 -22.00 -6.44 11.77
C LYS A 183 -21.18 -5.17 11.68
N ARG A 184 -21.52 -4.21 12.54
CA ARG A 184 -20.78 -2.96 12.71
C ARG A 184 -20.53 -2.78 14.19
N PHE A 185 -19.29 -2.51 14.54
CA PHE A 185 -18.89 -2.22 15.92
C PHE A 185 -17.68 -1.29 15.90
N ARG A 186 -17.31 -0.80 17.08
CA ARG A 186 -16.15 0.07 17.23
C ARG A 186 -15.14 -0.59 18.16
N ARG A 187 -13.87 -0.50 17.79
CA ARG A 187 -12.72 -0.89 18.59
C ARG A 187 -12.06 0.35 19.19
N PRO A 188 -11.39 0.24 20.35
CA PRO A 188 -10.52 1.31 20.83
C PRO A 188 -9.51 1.69 19.75
N ILE A 189 -9.35 2.98 19.53
CA ILE A 189 -8.39 3.50 18.55
C ILE A 189 -6.98 3.15 19.05
N ARG A 190 -6.24 2.42 18.23
CA ARG A 190 -4.84 2.03 18.46
C ARG A 190 -4.02 2.41 17.25
N VAL A 191 -2.77 2.81 17.48
CA VAL A 191 -1.81 3.06 16.40
C VAL A 191 -1.14 1.74 16.04
N TYR A 192 -1.25 1.38 14.77
CA TYR A 192 -0.46 0.31 14.16
C TYR A 192 0.57 0.97 13.26
N TRP A 193 1.84 0.76 13.55
CA TRP A 193 2.90 1.10 12.62
C TRP A 193 2.93 0.10 11.48
N MET A 194 3.54 0.46 10.35
CA MET A 194 3.56 -0.37 9.14
C MET A 194 4.13 -1.76 9.42
N GLU A 195 5.20 -1.83 10.23
CA GLU A 195 5.86 -3.06 10.65
C GLU A 195 5.02 -3.92 11.60
N ASP A 196 4.02 -3.34 12.24
CA ASP A 196 3.12 -4.02 13.17
C ASP A 196 1.75 -4.34 12.53
N ALA A 197 1.56 -4.02 11.24
CA ALA A 197 0.29 -4.24 10.57
C ALA A 197 0.00 -5.75 10.48
N PRO A 198 -1.22 -6.20 10.86
CA PRO A 198 -1.58 -7.60 10.75
C PRO A 198 -1.64 -8.02 9.29
N SER A 199 -1.32 -9.28 9.01
CA SER A 199 -1.54 -9.86 7.68
C SER A 199 -3.03 -9.81 7.31
N GLY A 200 -3.35 -9.97 6.02
CA GLY A 200 -4.74 -10.03 5.56
C GLY A 200 -5.58 -11.10 6.25
N GLU A 201 -4.96 -12.24 6.57
CA GLU A 201 -5.59 -13.36 7.28
C GLU A 201 -5.76 -13.03 8.77
N ASP A 202 -4.70 -12.53 9.41
CA ASP A 202 -4.73 -12.17 10.83
C ASP A 202 -5.61 -10.95 11.12
N ALA A 203 -5.96 -10.16 10.12
CA ALA A 203 -6.79 -8.97 10.24
C ALA A 203 -8.15 -9.26 10.89
N PHE A 204 -8.75 -10.42 10.59
CA PHE A 204 -10.04 -10.83 11.15
C PHE A 204 -9.96 -11.04 12.66
N ASP A 205 -8.91 -11.74 13.12
CA ASP A 205 -8.66 -11.98 14.53
C ASP A 205 -8.23 -10.70 15.26
N ALA A 206 -7.38 -9.89 14.63
CA ALA A 206 -6.92 -8.62 15.16
C ALA A 206 -8.07 -7.62 15.37
N ALA A 207 -9.05 -7.59 14.46
CA ALA A 207 -10.22 -6.72 14.58
C ALA A 207 -11.24 -7.24 15.62
N ALA A 208 -11.25 -8.54 15.91
CA ALA A 208 -12.18 -9.14 16.88
C ALA A 208 -11.72 -8.96 18.34
N LYS A 209 -10.40 -9.00 18.59
CA LYS A 209 -9.78 -8.91 19.93
C LYS A 209 -9.85 -7.52 20.52
#